data_AF-A0A0U5GL90-F1
#
_entry.id   AF-A0A0U5GL90-F1
#
_cell.length_a   1.000
_cell.length_b   1.000
_cell.length_c   1.000
_cell.angle_alpha   90.00
_cell.angle_beta   90.00
_cell.angle_gamma   90.00
#
_symmetry.space_group_name_H-M   'P 1'
#
loop_
_entity.id
_entity.type
_entity.pdbx_description
1 polymer ?
#
loop_
_entity_poly.entity_id
_entity_poly.type
_entity_poly.pdbx_seq_one_letter_code
_entity_poly.pdbx_strand_id
1 'polypeptide(L)'
;MVSDGDREPDVVGGGMSMTGNQTHGCYFNGHSLDELKESRVLGIDAWSNAGGIVGRGLLIDYATWADVNSIPLTPFTSATIPLSSLQTILSETNTTPRPGDILFVRTGFTRAYNALSADEEAALASRPTPDFAGVENGERTLRWLWENQFAAIASDSPSFEPAPLVREGVPPEQTLHQWCLSGWGLPIGEYFHLEELADKCRERKRWTFFLSSVPLKVPGGVASPPNAVAIL
;
A
#
# COMPACT_ATOMS: atom_id res chain seq x y z
N MET A 1 -25.57 -14.73 -23.38
CA MET A 1 -24.84 -13.44 -23.41
C MET A 1 -25.17 -12.74 -22.10
N VAL A 2 -24.37 -13.01 -21.08
CA VAL A 2 -24.38 -12.25 -19.83
C VAL A 2 -23.03 -11.54 -19.82
N SER A 3 -23.12 -10.23 -19.69
CA SER A 3 -22.08 -9.22 -19.86
C SER A 3 -20.86 -9.44 -18.99
N ASP A 4 -19.72 -9.02 -19.53
CA ASP A 4 -18.44 -8.82 -18.83
C ASP A 4 -18.67 -8.20 -17.47
N GLY A 5 -18.37 -8.97 -16.43
CA GLY A 5 -18.25 -8.45 -15.08
C GLY A 5 -16.93 -7.71 -14.97
N ASP A 6 -16.99 -6.47 -14.51
CA ASP A 6 -15.85 -5.71 -14.02
C ASP A 6 -15.10 -6.58 -13.00
N ARG A 7 -13.93 -7.10 -13.39
CA ARG A 7 -13.03 -7.86 -12.52
C ARG A 7 -11.97 -6.91 -12.03
N GLU A 8 -12.29 -6.19 -10.96
CA GLU A 8 -11.28 -5.46 -10.20
C GLU A 8 -10.40 -6.46 -9.43
N PRO A 9 -9.08 -6.26 -9.36
CA PRO A 9 -8.24 -7.04 -8.45
C PRO A 9 -8.70 -6.80 -7.01
N ASP A 10 -8.91 -7.89 -6.25
CA ASP A 10 -9.32 -7.81 -4.86
C ASP A 10 -8.32 -6.98 -4.04
N VAL A 11 -8.77 -5.84 -3.52
CA VAL A 11 -7.96 -4.97 -2.65
C VAL A 11 -7.60 -5.74 -1.38
N VAL A 12 -6.35 -5.73 -0.92
CA VAL A 12 -5.92 -6.44 0.29
C VAL A 12 -5.32 -5.48 1.31
N GLY A 13 -5.92 -5.41 2.51
CA GLY A 13 -5.31 -4.79 3.68
C GLY A 13 -4.55 -5.84 4.48
N GLY A 14 -3.25 -5.63 4.69
CA GLY A 14 -2.38 -6.51 5.46
C GLY A 14 -2.51 -6.31 6.96
N GLY A 15 -2.76 -7.40 7.70
CA GLY A 15 -2.67 -7.46 9.15
C GLY A 15 -1.24 -7.68 9.64
N MET A 16 -1.01 -7.49 10.93
CA MET A 16 0.34 -7.54 11.53
C MET A 16 0.99 -8.93 11.51
N SER A 17 0.21 -9.98 11.27
CA SER A 17 0.69 -11.35 11.08
C SER A 17 1.14 -11.65 9.64
N MET A 18 1.03 -10.70 8.71
CA MET A 18 1.33 -10.93 7.28
C MET A 18 2.83 -11.11 7.00
N THR A 19 3.71 -10.38 7.68
CA THR A 19 5.15 -10.46 7.46
C THR A 19 5.91 -10.39 8.77
N GLY A 20 6.71 -11.42 9.05
CA GLY A 20 7.65 -11.45 10.16
C GLY A 20 9.01 -10.85 9.79
N ASN A 21 9.75 -10.40 10.79
CA ASN A 21 11.16 -10.04 10.64
C ASN A 21 11.98 -11.31 10.38
N GLN A 22 12.58 -11.42 9.21
CA GLN A 22 13.27 -12.63 8.76
C GLN A 22 14.55 -12.89 9.56
N THR A 23 15.25 -11.82 9.97
CA THR A 23 16.51 -11.92 10.72
C THR A 23 16.28 -12.35 12.17
N HIS A 24 15.19 -11.90 12.79
CA HIS A 24 14.89 -12.17 14.20
C HIS A 24 13.85 -13.27 14.41
N GLY A 25 13.16 -13.72 13.36
CA GLY A 25 12.17 -14.80 13.43
C GLY A 25 10.91 -14.44 14.23
N CYS A 26 10.57 -13.16 14.33
CA CYS A 26 9.45 -12.67 15.13
C CYS A 26 8.53 -11.72 14.36
N TYR A 27 7.31 -11.54 14.86
CA TYR A 27 6.29 -10.62 14.38
C TYR A 27 6.17 -9.43 15.32
N PHE A 28 5.21 -8.55 15.06
CA PHE A 28 4.94 -7.38 15.90
C PHE A 28 4.84 -7.77 17.39
N ASN A 29 5.36 -6.92 18.28
CA ASN A 29 5.48 -7.19 19.72
C ASN A 29 6.24 -8.48 20.12
N GLY A 30 7.05 -9.05 19.22
CA GLY A 30 7.89 -10.21 19.51
C GLY A 30 7.15 -11.56 19.46
N HIS A 31 5.93 -11.58 18.92
CA HIS A 31 5.17 -12.82 18.75
C HIS A 31 5.90 -13.79 17.81
N SER A 32 5.87 -15.09 18.13
CA SER A 32 6.48 -16.13 17.32
C SER A 32 5.50 -16.66 16.26
N LEU A 33 6.02 -17.31 15.23
CA LEU A 33 5.17 -17.97 14.23
C LEU A 33 4.27 -19.06 14.86
N ASP A 34 4.77 -19.79 15.86
CA ASP A 34 4.00 -20.85 16.51
C ASP A 34 2.86 -20.27 17.35
N GLU A 35 3.08 -19.14 18.03
CA GLU A 35 2.00 -18.43 18.73
C GLU A 35 0.91 -17.93 17.77
N LEU A 36 1.27 -17.47 16.57
CA LEU A 36 0.30 -17.05 15.56
C LEU A 36 -0.55 -18.22 15.03
N LYS A 37 0.00 -19.43 14.97
CA LYS A 37 -0.74 -20.63 14.54
C LYS A 37 -1.74 -21.11 15.61
N GLU A 38 -1.41 -20.89 16.87
CA GLU A 38 -2.17 -21.41 18.01
C GLU A 38 -3.12 -20.39 18.65
N SER A 39 -3.02 -19.12 18.27
CA SER A 39 -3.82 -18.03 18.83
C SER A 39 -4.45 -17.12 17.76
N ARG A 40 -5.12 -16.05 18.20
CA ARG A 40 -5.68 -15.00 17.32
C ARG A 40 -4.95 -13.67 17.43
N VAL A 41 -3.78 -13.67 18.08
CA VAL A 41 -3.00 -12.45 18.25
C VAL A 41 -2.58 -11.92 16.88
N LEU A 42 -2.55 -10.60 16.73
CA LEU A 42 -2.28 -9.91 15.46
C LEU A 42 -3.30 -10.16 14.33
N GLY A 43 -4.43 -10.81 14.62
CA GLY A 43 -5.50 -11.04 13.65
C GLY A 43 -6.16 -9.75 13.17
N ILE A 44 -6.57 -9.73 11.90
CA ILE A 44 -7.20 -8.58 11.24
C ILE A 44 -8.51 -8.15 11.93
N ASP A 45 -9.19 -9.08 12.60
CA ASP A 45 -10.42 -8.78 13.35
C ASP A 45 -10.18 -7.82 14.53
N ALA A 46 -8.94 -7.68 15.01
CA ALA A 46 -8.58 -6.66 16.00
C ALA A 46 -8.97 -5.25 15.51
N TRP A 47 -8.75 -4.95 14.22
CA TRP A 47 -9.13 -3.67 13.62
C TRP A 47 -10.63 -3.51 13.54
N SER A 48 -11.36 -4.53 13.07
CA SER A 48 -12.83 -4.48 13.01
C SER A 48 -13.45 -4.33 14.41
N ASN A 49 -12.88 -5.00 15.43
CA ASN A 49 -13.33 -4.89 16.82
C ASN A 49 -13.03 -3.51 17.44
N ALA A 50 -11.99 -2.83 16.97
CA ALA A 50 -11.64 -1.46 17.37
C ALA A 50 -12.45 -0.37 16.63
N GLY A 51 -13.35 -0.75 15.71
CA GLY A 51 -14.17 0.19 14.94
C GLY A 51 -13.66 0.47 13.52
N GLY A 52 -12.69 -0.30 13.05
CA GLY A 52 -12.04 -0.13 11.75
C GLY A 52 -10.85 0.81 11.77
N ILE A 53 -10.30 1.08 10.60
CA ILE A 53 -9.27 2.08 10.36
C ILE A 53 -9.99 3.33 9.86
N VAL A 54 -10.21 4.29 10.76
CA VAL A 54 -10.98 5.51 10.51
C VAL A 54 -10.12 6.70 10.85
N GLY A 55 -9.96 7.63 9.92
CA GLY A 55 -9.05 8.75 10.11
C GLY A 55 -8.95 9.68 8.92
N ARG A 56 -7.88 10.46 8.88
CA ARG A 56 -7.61 11.38 7.78
C ARG A 56 -6.75 10.69 6.73
N GLY A 57 -7.31 10.48 5.54
CA GLY A 57 -6.56 10.03 4.37
C GLY A 57 -5.80 11.19 3.73
N LEU A 58 -4.60 10.89 3.23
CA LEU A 58 -3.73 11.78 2.47
C LEU A 58 -3.35 11.07 1.17
N LEU A 59 -3.73 11.62 0.01
CA LEU A 59 -3.34 11.06 -1.29
C LEU A 59 -2.15 11.83 -1.88
N ILE A 60 -1.12 11.09 -2.28
CA ILE A 60 -0.05 11.55 -3.17
C ILE A 60 -0.27 10.90 -4.55
N ASP A 61 -0.60 11.72 -5.54
CA ASP A 61 -0.84 11.28 -6.92
C ASP A 61 0.44 11.33 -7.76
N TYR A 62 1.28 10.32 -7.58
CA TYR A 62 2.55 10.20 -8.31
C TYR A 62 2.33 9.99 -9.80
N ALA A 63 1.34 9.17 -10.19
CA ALA A 63 1.09 8.84 -11.59
C ALA A 63 0.80 10.09 -12.44
N THR A 64 -0.09 10.97 -11.98
CA THR A 64 -0.39 12.21 -12.72
C THR A 64 0.78 13.20 -12.65
N TRP A 65 1.47 13.29 -11.52
CA TRP A 65 2.66 14.15 -11.42
C TRP A 65 3.78 13.69 -12.36
N ALA A 66 4.00 12.37 -12.49
CA ALA A 66 4.97 11.79 -13.41
C ALA A 66 4.63 12.12 -14.87
N ASP A 67 3.36 11.99 -15.27
CA ASP A 67 2.91 12.36 -16.62
C ASP A 67 3.22 13.83 -16.94
N VAL A 68 2.90 14.75 -16.03
CA VAL A 68 3.16 16.20 -16.18
C VAL A 68 4.65 16.50 -16.32
N ASN A 69 5.49 15.75 -15.60
CA ASN A 69 6.94 15.91 -15.61
C ASN A 69 7.64 15.05 -16.66
N SER A 70 6.90 14.39 -17.57
CA SER A 70 7.44 13.50 -18.60
C SER A 70 8.31 12.36 -18.05
N ILE A 71 7.97 11.87 -16.85
CA ILE A 71 8.60 10.72 -16.22
C ILE A 71 7.83 9.46 -16.63
N PRO A 72 8.46 8.48 -17.30
CA PRO A 72 7.76 7.28 -17.73
C PRO A 72 7.38 6.41 -16.53
N LEU A 73 6.11 6.01 -16.46
CA LEU A 73 5.65 5.01 -15.51
C LEU A 73 5.93 3.60 -16.04
N THR A 74 6.51 2.77 -15.19
CA THR A 74 6.85 1.38 -15.50
C THR A 74 6.33 0.42 -14.44
N PRO A 75 5.00 0.36 -14.21
CA PRO A 75 4.39 -0.30 -13.06
C PRO A 75 4.60 -1.83 -13.03
N PHE A 76 4.88 -2.46 -14.17
CA PHE A 76 5.17 -3.89 -14.31
C PHE A 76 6.68 -4.21 -14.29
N THR A 77 7.47 -3.35 -13.66
CA THR A 77 8.91 -3.56 -13.46
C THR A 77 9.24 -3.24 -12.00
N SER A 78 10.39 -3.69 -11.49
CA SER A 78 10.86 -3.35 -10.13
C SER A 78 11.36 -1.90 -10.02
N ALA A 79 10.73 -0.96 -10.71
CA ALA A 79 11.08 0.44 -10.69
C ALA A 79 10.78 1.06 -9.32
N THR A 80 11.64 2.00 -8.94
CA THR A 80 11.52 2.73 -7.68
C THR A 80 10.87 4.09 -7.91
N ILE A 81 9.82 4.39 -7.15
CA ILE A 81 9.25 5.73 -7.00
C ILE A 81 10.07 6.45 -5.93
N PRO A 82 10.88 7.46 -6.28
CA PRO A 82 11.78 8.09 -5.32
C PRO A 82 11.02 8.84 -4.23
N LEU A 83 11.49 8.76 -2.98
CA LEU A 83 10.91 9.52 -1.87
C LEU A 83 10.89 11.03 -2.16
N SER A 84 11.92 11.53 -2.84
CA SER A 84 12.01 12.93 -3.23
C SER A 84 10.86 13.38 -4.13
N SER A 85 10.32 12.49 -4.97
CA SER A 85 9.15 12.79 -5.81
C SER A 85 7.90 12.98 -4.95
N LEU A 86 7.68 12.10 -3.96
CA LEU A 86 6.56 12.23 -3.01
C LEU A 86 6.65 13.54 -2.21
N GLN A 87 7.85 13.88 -1.74
CA GLN A 87 8.11 15.14 -1.02
C GLN A 87 7.88 16.38 -1.91
N THR A 88 8.23 16.29 -3.19
CA THR A 88 8.00 17.37 -4.16
C THR A 88 6.50 17.55 -4.39
N ILE A 89 5.74 16.47 -4.57
CA ILE A 89 4.29 16.53 -4.74
C ILE A 89 3.61 17.16 -3.52
N LEU A 90 4.02 16.79 -2.30
CA LEU A 90 3.50 17.41 -1.08
C LEU A 90 3.77 18.91 -1.04
N SER A 91 4.96 19.35 -1.47
CA SER A 91 5.31 20.76 -1.57
C SER A 91 4.48 21.50 -2.64
N GLU A 92 4.37 20.95 -3.84
CA GLU A 92 3.65 21.58 -4.96
C GLU A 92 2.14 21.66 -4.72
N THR A 93 1.58 20.67 -4.02
CA THR A 93 0.17 20.64 -3.65
C THR A 93 -0.13 21.40 -2.36
N ASN A 94 0.89 21.94 -1.69
CA ASN A 94 0.81 22.58 -0.39
C ASN A 94 0.07 21.70 0.65
N THR A 95 0.39 20.39 0.64
CA THR A 95 -0.22 19.40 1.51
C THR A 95 0.78 18.95 2.57
N THR A 96 0.41 19.08 3.84
CA THR A 96 1.27 18.70 4.97
C THR A 96 0.73 17.45 5.66
N PRO A 97 1.51 16.37 5.76
CA PRO A 97 1.18 15.23 6.60
C PRO A 97 0.97 15.65 8.06
N ARG A 98 0.09 14.95 8.77
CA ARG A 98 -0.07 15.09 10.22
C ARG A 98 0.05 13.72 10.87
N PRO A 99 0.47 13.69 12.15
CA PRO A 99 0.44 12.46 12.93
C PRO A 99 -0.94 11.82 12.87
N GLY A 100 -0.97 10.51 12.61
CA GLY A 100 -2.19 9.73 12.46
C GLY A 100 -2.80 9.71 11.05
N ASP A 101 -2.19 10.40 10.08
CA ASP A 101 -2.64 10.31 8.68
C ASP A 101 -2.51 8.89 8.14
N ILE A 102 -3.40 8.56 7.20
CA ILE A 102 -3.35 7.33 6.41
C ILE A 102 -2.86 7.74 5.02
N LEU A 103 -1.62 7.37 4.71
CA LEU A 103 -0.97 7.74 3.46
C LEU A 103 -1.43 6.82 2.33
N PHE A 104 -1.87 7.41 1.22
CA PHE A 104 -2.13 6.73 -0.05
C PHE A 104 -1.16 7.25 -1.10
N VAL A 105 -0.53 6.34 -1.85
CA VAL A 105 0.28 6.68 -3.02
C VAL A 105 -0.34 6.05 -4.26
N ARG A 106 -0.80 6.88 -5.19
CA ARG A 106 -1.22 6.41 -6.52
C ARG A 106 0.00 6.32 -7.44
N THR A 107 0.47 5.10 -7.65
CA THR A 107 1.64 4.73 -8.46
C THR A 107 1.30 4.67 -9.95
N GLY A 108 0.03 4.41 -10.29
CA GLY A 108 -0.45 4.25 -11.66
C GLY A 108 -0.52 2.79 -12.11
N PHE A 109 -0.40 1.85 -11.17
CA PHE A 109 -0.57 0.42 -11.46
C PHE A 109 -1.97 0.11 -11.97
N THR A 110 -3.03 0.55 -11.26
CA THR A 110 -4.43 0.26 -11.65
C THR A 110 -4.71 0.77 -13.06
N ARG A 111 -4.30 2.01 -13.37
CA ARG A 111 -4.43 2.59 -14.70
C ARG A 111 -3.77 1.73 -15.78
N ALA A 112 -2.55 1.27 -15.55
CA ALA A 112 -1.82 0.48 -16.52
C ALA A 112 -2.40 -0.94 -16.67
N TYR A 113 -2.81 -1.55 -15.56
CA TYR A 113 -3.40 -2.89 -15.55
C TYR A 113 -4.73 -2.92 -16.30
N ASN A 114 -5.59 -1.92 -16.08
CA ASN A 114 -6.88 -1.80 -16.78
C ASN A 114 -6.73 -1.51 -18.29
N ALA A 115 -5.54 -1.11 -18.74
CA ALA A 115 -5.25 -0.87 -20.15
C ALA A 115 -4.72 -2.12 -20.89
N LEU A 116 -4.44 -3.21 -20.16
CA LEU A 116 -3.98 -4.45 -20.77
C LEU A 116 -5.10 -5.16 -21.52
N SER A 117 -4.75 -5.80 -22.62
CA SER A 117 -5.59 -6.84 -23.23
C SER A 117 -5.57 -8.13 -22.39
N ALA A 118 -6.54 -9.01 -22.62
CA ALA A 118 -6.61 -10.31 -21.92
C ALA A 118 -5.33 -11.16 -22.11
N ASP A 119 -4.70 -11.10 -23.28
CA ASP A 119 -3.45 -11.82 -23.55
C ASP A 119 -2.27 -11.22 -22.77
N GLU A 120 -2.20 -9.90 -22.65
CA GLU A 120 -1.15 -9.22 -21.87
C GLU A 120 -1.34 -9.43 -20.37
N GLU A 121 -2.59 -9.45 -19.89
CA GLU A 121 -2.92 -9.78 -18.51
C GLU A 121 -2.51 -11.22 -18.17
N ALA A 122 -2.85 -12.19 -19.03
CA ALA A 122 -2.43 -13.58 -18.87
C ALA A 122 -0.91 -13.73 -18.91
N ALA A 123 -0.24 -12.98 -19.81
CA ALA A 123 1.21 -12.95 -19.86
C ALA A 123 1.82 -12.39 -18.56
N LEU A 124 1.29 -11.28 -18.03
CA LEU A 124 1.72 -10.67 -16.77
C LEU A 124 1.56 -11.64 -15.60
N ALA A 125 0.42 -12.33 -15.50
CA ALA A 125 0.15 -13.33 -14.45
C ALA A 125 1.07 -14.56 -14.55
N SER A 126 1.56 -14.89 -15.74
CA SER A 126 2.43 -16.06 -15.99
C SER A 126 3.94 -15.77 -15.87
N ARG A 127 4.33 -14.53 -15.53
CA ARG A 127 5.75 -14.16 -15.43
C ARG A 127 6.50 -14.95 -14.35
N PRO A 128 7.80 -15.21 -14.56
CA PRO A 128 8.61 -15.94 -13.57
C PRO A 128 8.86 -15.13 -12.30
N THR A 129 8.74 -13.80 -12.35
CA THR A 129 9.06 -12.87 -11.27
C THR A 129 7.93 -11.84 -11.11
N PRO A 130 7.52 -11.52 -9.86
CA PRO A 130 6.48 -10.53 -9.58
C PRO A 130 7.09 -9.12 -9.56
N ASP A 131 7.57 -8.65 -10.71
CA ASP A 131 8.23 -7.34 -10.78
C ASP A 131 7.19 -6.22 -10.87
N PHE A 132 7.07 -5.43 -9.81
CA PHE A 132 6.13 -4.32 -9.72
C PHE A 132 6.77 -3.09 -9.09
N ALA A 133 6.37 -1.92 -9.57
CA ALA A 133 6.92 -0.66 -9.09
C ALA A 133 6.30 -0.26 -7.75
N GLY A 134 7.08 0.42 -6.91
CA GLY A 134 6.63 0.88 -5.61
C GLY A 134 7.49 1.99 -5.03
N VAL A 135 7.15 2.45 -3.84
CA VAL A 135 7.86 3.53 -3.13
C VAL A 135 9.24 3.07 -2.69
N GLU A 136 10.25 3.93 -2.91
CA GLU A 136 11.64 3.75 -2.49
C GLU A 136 11.76 3.03 -1.15
N ASN A 137 12.46 1.91 -1.14
CA ASN A 137 12.75 1.14 0.07
C ASN A 137 13.99 1.69 0.80
N GLY A 138 14.23 1.20 2.01
CA GLY A 138 15.40 1.55 2.80
C GLY A 138 15.19 2.66 3.83
N GLU A 139 16.28 2.98 4.54
CA GLU A 139 16.25 3.77 5.78
C GLU A 139 15.65 5.16 5.61
N ARG A 140 15.87 5.81 4.46
CA ARG A 140 15.36 7.18 4.21
C ARG A 140 13.84 7.22 4.20
N THR A 141 13.21 6.31 3.47
CA THR A 141 11.75 6.20 3.43
C THR A 141 11.20 5.77 4.78
N LEU A 142 11.84 4.81 5.44
CA LEU A 142 11.46 4.40 6.78
C LEU A 142 11.49 5.57 7.77
N ARG A 143 12.58 6.33 7.79
CA ARG A 143 12.72 7.52 8.63
C ARG A 143 11.62 8.54 8.34
N TRP A 144 11.33 8.79 7.07
CA TRP A 144 10.26 9.71 6.68
C TRP A 144 8.88 9.24 7.14
N LEU A 145 8.56 7.96 6.98
CA LEU A 145 7.30 7.39 7.46
C LEU A 145 7.17 7.52 8.99
N TRP A 146 8.24 7.21 9.72
CA TRP A 146 8.32 7.33 11.18
C TRP A 146 8.15 8.77 11.66
N GLU A 147 8.90 9.71 11.08
CA GLU A 147 8.89 11.13 11.46
C GLU A 147 7.52 11.80 11.22
N ASN A 148 6.79 11.36 10.19
CA ASN A 148 5.43 11.86 9.93
C ASN A 148 4.35 11.15 10.77
N GLN A 149 4.71 10.06 11.45
CA GLN A 149 3.82 9.29 12.34
C GLN A 149 2.52 8.87 11.65
N PHE A 150 2.62 8.33 10.43
CA PHE A 150 1.45 7.77 9.74
C PHE A 150 0.84 6.62 10.55
N ALA A 151 -0.48 6.52 10.55
CA ALA A 151 -1.22 5.43 11.20
C ALA A 151 -1.33 4.19 10.31
N ALA A 152 -1.26 4.36 8.99
CA ALA A 152 -1.22 3.30 7.98
C ALA A 152 -0.69 3.87 6.66
N ILE A 153 -0.19 2.99 5.80
CA ILE A 153 0.26 3.32 4.44
C ILE A 153 -0.46 2.44 3.42
N ALA A 154 -0.70 2.95 2.23
CA ALA A 154 -1.37 2.22 1.17
C ALA A 154 -0.98 2.70 -0.24
N SER A 155 -1.14 1.82 -1.21
CA SER A 155 -1.00 2.13 -2.64
C SER A 155 -1.97 1.33 -3.50
N ASP A 156 -2.06 1.72 -4.77
CA ASP A 156 -2.72 0.97 -5.83
C ASP A 156 -1.85 -0.15 -6.43
N SER A 157 -0.59 -0.27 -6.01
CA SER A 157 0.33 -1.30 -6.46
C SER A 157 0.11 -2.65 -5.74
N PRO A 158 0.57 -3.77 -6.35
CA PRO A 158 0.66 -5.09 -5.70
C PRO A 158 1.49 -5.14 -4.43
N SER A 159 2.43 -4.21 -4.28
CA SER A 159 3.21 -4.02 -3.07
C SER A 159 3.47 -2.54 -2.83
N PHE A 160 3.57 -2.12 -1.56
CA PHE A 160 3.86 -0.70 -1.27
C PHE A 160 5.27 -0.28 -1.74
N GLU A 161 6.28 -1.13 -1.54
CA GLU A 161 7.65 -0.98 -2.06
C GLU A 161 7.85 -1.80 -3.35
N PRO A 162 8.93 -1.60 -4.13
CA PRO A 162 9.17 -2.38 -5.35
C PRO A 162 9.27 -3.88 -5.08
N ALA A 163 8.50 -4.66 -5.82
CA ALA A 163 8.57 -6.12 -5.81
C ALA A 163 9.53 -6.63 -6.90
N PRO A 164 10.19 -7.79 -6.68
CA PRO A 164 10.12 -8.63 -5.49
C PRO A 164 10.77 -7.99 -4.25
N LEU A 165 10.15 -8.20 -3.09
CA LEU A 165 10.57 -7.65 -1.79
C LEU A 165 11.92 -8.20 -1.35
N VAL A 166 12.13 -9.50 -1.57
CA VAL A 166 13.40 -10.18 -1.36
C VAL A 166 14.08 -10.32 -2.72
N ARG A 167 15.16 -9.58 -2.91
CA ARG A 167 15.96 -9.63 -4.14
C ARG A 167 17.43 -9.35 -3.86
N GLU A 168 18.27 -9.75 -4.81
CA GLU A 168 19.70 -9.49 -4.73
C GLU A 168 19.98 -8.00 -4.56
N GLY A 169 20.90 -7.65 -3.65
CA GLY A 169 21.26 -6.27 -3.36
C GLY A 169 20.30 -5.51 -2.45
N VAL A 170 19.19 -6.11 -2.01
CA VAL A 170 18.29 -5.53 -1.00
C VAL A 170 18.31 -6.38 0.27
N PRO A 171 19.04 -5.95 1.31
CA PRO A 171 19.00 -6.62 2.60
C PRO A 171 17.57 -6.69 3.15
N PRO A 172 17.16 -7.79 3.81
CA PRO A 172 15.87 -7.90 4.50
C PRO A 172 15.59 -6.70 5.42
N GLU A 173 16.63 -6.19 6.07
CA GLU A 173 16.61 -5.03 6.98
C GLU A 173 16.33 -3.70 6.26
N GLN A 174 16.25 -3.68 4.94
CA GLN A 174 15.90 -2.50 4.14
C GLN A 174 14.50 -2.59 3.52
N THR A 175 13.77 -3.68 3.78
CA THR A 175 12.40 -3.84 3.28
C THR A 175 11.41 -3.04 4.14
N LEU A 176 10.52 -2.28 3.50
CA LEU A 176 9.47 -1.53 4.18
C LEU A 176 8.51 -2.48 4.90
N HIS A 177 8.16 -3.62 4.29
CA HIS A 177 7.23 -4.59 4.86
C HIS A 177 7.63 -5.07 6.25
N GLN A 178 8.89 -5.46 6.45
CA GLN A 178 9.35 -5.96 7.75
C GLN A 178 9.29 -4.86 8.80
N TRP A 179 9.81 -3.67 8.50
CA TRP A 179 9.81 -2.58 9.47
C TRP A 179 8.41 -2.07 9.79
N CYS A 180 7.56 -1.89 8.78
CA CYS A 180 6.21 -1.41 8.98
C CYS A 180 5.39 -2.43 9.77
N LEU A 181 5.33 -3.69 9.33
CA LEU A 181 4.46 -4.69 9.95
C LEU A 181 5.05 -5.26 11.25
N SER A 182 6.21 -5.94 11.18
CA SER A 182 6.78 -6.60 12.36
C SER A 182 7.55 -5.66 13.28
N GLY A 183 8.12 -4.58 12.77
CA GLY A 183 8.82 -3.58 13.57
C GLY A 183 7.87 -2.63 14.33
N TRP A 184 7.10 -1.84 13.59
CA TRP A 184 6.36 -0.70 14.15
C TRP A 184 4.88 -0.98 14.42
N GLY A 185 4.32 -2.02 13.80
CA GLY A 185 2.88 -2.23 13.83
C GLY A 185 2.14 -1.18 12.99
N LEU A 186 2.72 -0.79 11.86
CA LEU A 186 2.16 0.10 10.84
C LEU A 186 1.49 -0.74 9.73
N PRO A 187 0.15 -0.71 9.58
CA PRO A 187 -0.56 -1.48 8.56
C PRO A 187 -0.21 -1.01 7.13
N ILE A 188 -0.22 -1.97 6.20
CA ILE A 188 -0.01 -1.74 4.77
C ILE A 188 -1.28 -2.14 4.01
N GLY A 189 -1.74 -1.27 3.10
CA GLY A 189 -2.84 -1.54 2.18
C GLY A 189 -2.37 -1.59 0.73
N GLU A 190 -2.75 -2.62 -0.01
CA GLU A 190 -2.30 -2.86 -1.38
C GLU A 190 -3.49 -3.04 -2.31
N TYR A 191 -3.27 -2.80 -3.62
CA TYR A 191 -4.29 -2.86 -4.66
C TYR A 191 -5.46 -1.87 -4.49
N PHE A 192 -5.31 -0.76 -3.78
CA PHE A 192 -6.40 0.21 -3.65
C PHE A 192 -6.77 0.81 -5.02
N HIS A 193 -8.05 0.85 -5.37
CA HIS A 193 -8.49 1.57 -6.56
C HIS A 193 -8.49 3.10 -6.31
N LEU A 194 -7.44 3.78 -6.77
CA LEU A 194 -7.22 5.21 -6.48
C LEU A 194 -7.58 6.16 -7.65
N GLU A 195 -7.99 5.67 -8.82
CA GLU A 195 -8.22 6.50 -10.01
C GLU A 195 -9.31 7.58 -9.78
N GLU A 196 -10.52 7.18 -9.37
CA GLU A 196 -11.61 8.12 -9.15
C GLU A 196 -11.31 9.10 -8.00
N LEU A 197 -10.67 8.60 -6.94
CA LEU A 197 -10.25 9.44 -5.82
C LEU A 197 -9.26 10.52 -6.27
N ALA A 198 -8.27 10.16 -7.10
CA ALA A 198 -7.32 11.11 -7.66
C ALA A 198 -8.02 12.17 -8.50
N ASP A 199 -8.96 11.78 -9.35
CA ASP A 199 -9.77 12.70 -10.16
C ASP A 199 -10.53 13.70 -9.29
N LYS A 200 -11.21 13.22 -8.24
CA LYS A 200 -11.95 14.07 -7.30
C LYS A 200 -11.03 14.98 -6.47
N CYS A 201 -9.85 14.50 -6.07
CA CYS A 201 -8.84 15.33 -5.40
C CYS A 201 -8.38 16.48 -6.31
N ARG A 202 -8.12 16.20 -7.59
CA ARG A 202 -7.70 17.21 -8.58
C ARG A 202 -8.80 18.23 -8.86
N GLU A 203 -10.03 17.78 -9.12
CA GLU A 203 -11.19 18.66 -9.32
C GLU A 203 -11.37 19.66 -8.18
N ARG A 204 -11.19 19.19 -6.94
CA ARG A 204 -11.40 20.00 -5.72
C ARG A 204 -10.15 20.71 -5.22
N LYS A 205 -8.98 20.43 -5.80
CA LYS A 205 -7.66 20.86 -5.32
C LYS A 205 -7.46 20.54 -3.84
N ARG A 206 -7.91 19.35 -3.41
CA ARG A 206 -7.83 18.89 -2.02
C ARG A 206 -7.38 17.43 -2.00
N TRP A 207 -6.22 17.20 -1.38
CA TRP A 207 -5.54 15.90 -1.32
C TRP A 207 -5.69 15.18 0.02
N THR A 208 -6.55 15.69 0.90
CA THR A 208 -6.89 15.05 2.17
C THR A 208 -8.39 14.86 2.29
N PHE A 209 -8.80 13.78 2.92
CA PHE A 209 -10.19 13.36 3.02
C PHE A 209 -10.42 12.57 4.30
N PHE A 210 -11.68 12.40 4.68
CA PHE A 210 -12.03 11.45 5.72
C PHE A 210 -12.06 10.05 5.13
N LEU A 211 -11.39 9.09 5.76
CA LEU A 211 -11.39 7.69 5.37
C LEU A 211 -12.14 6.87 6.42
N SER A 212 -13.01 5.97 5.95
CA SER A 212 -13.52 4.86 6.73
C SER A 212 -13.18 3.55 6.01
N SER A 213 -12.35 2.72 6.63
CA SER A 213 -12.00 1.37 6.14
C SER A 213 -12.32 0.36 7.23
N VAL A 214 -13.22 -0.59 6.95
CA VAL A 214 -13.66 -1.58 7.92
C VAL A 214 -13.36 -2.97 7.36
N PRO A 215 -12.20 -3.56 7.71
CA PRO A 215 -11.86 -4.92 7.33
C PRO A 215 -12.98 -5.90 7.72
N LEU A 216 -13.14 -6.97 6.95
CA LEU A 216 -14.01 -8.07 7.30
C LEU A 216 -13.60 -8.64 8.65
N LYS A 217 -14.59 -8.94 9.48
CA LYS A 217 -14.38 -9.57 10.78
C LYS A 217 -14.10 -11.06 10.58
N VAL A 218 -12.84 -11.38 10.30
CA VAL A 218 -12.33 -12.75 10.17
C VAL A 218 -11.43 -13.05 11.37
N PRO A 219 -11.92 -13.76 12.40
CA PRO A 219 -11.16 -14.01 13.62
C PRO A 219 -9.82 -14.71 13.34
N GLY A 220 -8.71 -14.07 13.71
CA GLY A 220 -7.35 -14.58 13.44
C GLY A 220 -6.93 -14.52 11.96
N GLY A 221 -7.69 -13.83 11.11
CA GLY A 221 -7.34 -13.66 9.70
C GLY A 221 -6.06 -12.83 9.54
N VAL A 222 -5.24 -13.17 8.54
CA VAL A 222 -3.97 -12.46 8.28
C VAL A 222 -4.18 -11.11 7.58
N ALA A 223 -5.21 -11.03 6.76
CA ALA A 223 -5.51 -9.90 5.89
C ALA A 223 -7.01 -9.87 5.60
N SER A 224 -7.49 -8.78 5.02
CA SER A 224 -8.87 -8.67 4.55
C SER A 224 -8.98 -7.63 3.44
N PRO A 225 -9.94 -7.77 2.53
CA PRO A 225 -10.44 -6.63 1.77
C PRO A 225 -10.83 -5.48 2.69
N PRO A 226 -10.52 -4.23 2.34
CA PRO A 226 -10.60 -3.10 3.26
C PRO A 226 -12.03 -2.57 3.45
N ASN A 227 -12.93 -2.75 2.47
CA ASN A 227 -14.23 -2.09 2.43
C ASN A 227 -14.11 -0.57 2.76
N ALA A 228 -13.27 0.11 1.98
CA ALA A 228 -12.83 1.48 2.23
C ALA A 228 -13.65 2.50 1.45
N VAL A 229 -14.02 3.59 2.12
CA VAL A 229 -14.72 4.74 1.54
C VAL A 229 -13.97 6.02 1.88
N ALA A 230 -13.65 6.82 0.86
CA ALA A 230 -13.13 8.16 0.99
C ALA A 230 -14.29 9.19 0.89
N ILE A 231 -14.36 10.10 1.85
CA ILE A 231 -15.37 11.17 1.91
C ILE A 231 -14.64 12.50 1.72
N LEU A 232 -14.84 13.10 0.54
CA LEU A 232 -14.28 14.40 0.16
C LEU A 232 -15.30 15.50 0.39
#